data_AF-A0A9N7RDS5-F1
#
_entry.id   AF-A0A9N7RDS5-F1
#
_cell.length_a   1.000
_cell.length_b   1.000
_cell.length_c   1.000
_cell.angle_alpha   90.00
_cell.angle_beta   90.00
_cell.angle_gamma   90.00
#
_symmetry.space_group_name_H-M   'P 1'
#
loop_
_entity.id
_entity.type
_entity.pdbx_description
1 polymer ?
#
loop_
_entity_poly.entity_id
_entity_poly.type
_entity_poly.pdbx_seq_one_letter_code
_entity_poly.pdbx_strand_id
1 'polypeptide(L)' 'VCGKVENDWEHPVMKQAPDQGKESTKVSVLKPKDNWTDAEKLQEEANYRALYAIMMAVDKTRHKMIVHCKTAKDAWRVLQ' A
#
# COMPACT_ATOMS: atom_id res chain seq x y z
N VAL A 1 23.77 0.19 11.78
CA VAL A 1 22.44 0.80 11.58
C VAL A 1 22.46 1.52 10.23
N CYS A 2 21.94 0.88 9.18
CA CYS A 2 21.83 1.41 7.82
C CYS A 2 20.99 0.39 7.02
N GLY A 3 19.90 0.69 6.32
CA GLY A 3 19.17 1.93 6.10
C GLY A 3 17.89 1.57 5.36
N LYS A 4 16.77 2.22 5.73
CA LYS A 4 15.46 2.22 5.06
C LYS A 4 14.87 0.86 4.64
N VAL A 5 14.10 0.25 5.54
CA VAL A 5 12.97 -0.60 5.14
C VAL A 5 11.69 0.23 5.24
N GLU A 6 11.56 1.22 4.37
CA GLU A 6 10.30 1.94 4.18
C GLU A 6 9.90 1.74 2.73
N ASN A 7 9.70 0.48 2.35
CA ASN A 7 8.96 0.17 1.14
C ASN A 7 7.47 0.27 1.50
N ASP A 8 7.07 1.48 1.86
CA ASP A 8 5.69 1.89 2.03
C ASP A 8 5.06 1.84 0.64
N TRP A 9 4.41 0.73 0.32
CA TRP A 9 3.61 0.68 -0.89
C TRP A 9 2.39 1.59 -0.70
N GLU A 10 2.37 2.68 -1.47
CA GLU A 10 1.23 3.57 -1.60
C GLU A 10 0.60 3.36 -2.97
N HIS A 11 -0.73 3.38 -3.03
CA HIS A 11 -1.42 3.21 -4.30
C HIS A 11 -1.04 4.36 -5.25
N PRO A 12 -0.55 4.08 -6.46
CA PRO A 12 -0.13 5.12 -7.37
C PRO A 12 -1.33 5.99 -7.78
N VAL A 13 -1.11 7.31 -7.76
CA VAL A 13 -2.10 8.34 -8.09
C VAL A 13 -1.65 9.11 -9.32
N MET A 14 -2.60 9.53 -10.15
CA MET A 14 -2.27 10.44 -11.26
C MET A 14 -1.83 11.81 -10.69
N LYS A 15 -0.69 12.34 -11.14
CA LYS A 15 -0.33 13.74 -10.89
C LYS A 15 -1.22 14.62 -11.77
N GLN A 16 -2.33 15.11 -11.23
CA GLN A 16 -2.99 16.25 -11.85
C GLN A 16 -2.14 17.50 -11.58
N ALA A 17 -1.94 18.32 -12.62
CA ALA A 17 -1.37 19.66 -12.47
C ALA A 17 -2.20 20.46 -11.46
N PRO A 18 -1.59 21.40 -10.70
CA PRO A 18 -2.33 22.20 -9.74
C PRO A 18 -3.32 23.10 -10.49
N ASP A 19 -4.58 22.67 -10.57
CA ASP A 19 -5.66 23.55 -11.01
C ASP A 19 -5.91 24.56 -9.91
N GLN A 20 -5.64 25.82 -10.22
CA GLN A 20 -5.84 26.94 -9.31
C GLN A 20 -7.30 27.03 -8.92
N GLY A 21 -7.59 26.74 -7.66
CA GLY A 21 -8.79 27.23 -6.99
C GLY A 21 -10.04 26.38 -7.23
N LYS A 22 -10.19 25.33 -6.42
CA LYS A 22 -11.44 25.10 -5.67
C LYS A 22 -11.23 24.06 -4.59
N GLU A 23 -11.51 24.47 -3.37
CA GLU A 23 -11.68 23.60 -2.21
C GLU A 23 -12.81 22.61 -2.47
N SER A 24 -12.48 21.35 -2.74
CA SER A 24 -13.38 20.20 -2.58
C SER A 24 -12.59 18.93 -2.89
N THR A 25 -12.42 18.09 -1.87
CA THR A 25 -12.10 16.66 -1.95
C THR A 25 -11.03 16.30 -2.98
N LYS A 26 -9.77 16.13 -2.54
CA LYS A 26 -8.75 15.40 -3.32
C LYS A 26 -9.27 13.99 -3.63
N VAL A 27 -10.07 13.85 -4.67
CA VAL A 27 -10.31 12.57 -5.33
C VAL A 27 -9.03 12.32 -6.10
N SER A 28 -8.00 11.84 -5.40
CA SER A 28 -6.80 11.34 -6.03
C SER A 28 -7.24 10.19 -6.95
N VAL A 29 -7.38 10.48 -8.24
CA VAL A 29 -7.78 9.48 -9.23
C VAL A 29 -6.71 8.39 -9.19
N LEU A 30 -7.10 7.23 -8.70
CA LEU A 30 -6.23 6.07 -8.62
C LEU A 30 -5.75 5.76 -10.03
N LYS A 31 -4.44 5.70 -10.21
CA LYS A 31 -3.84 5.36 -11.49
C LYS A 31 -4.32 3.95 -11.84
N PRO A 32 -4.93 3.71 -13.02
CA PRO A 32 -5.32 2.36 -13.41
C PRO A 32 -4.07 1.50 -13.57
N LYS A 33 -4.16 0.22 -13.20
CA LYS A 33 -3.04 -0.75 -13.23
C LYS A 33 -2.31 -0.81 -14.58
N ASP A 34 -3.04 -0.53 -15.67
CA ASP A 34 -2.49 -0.48 -17.03
C ASP A 34 -1.41 0.59 -17.21
N ASN A 35 -1.56 1.73 -16.53
CA ASN A 35 -0.62 2.85 -16.61
C ASN A 35 0.53 2.74 -15.60
N TRP A 36 0.56 1.70 -14.76
CA TRP A 36 1.61 1.55 -13.75
C TRP A 36 2.94 1.24 -14.42
N THR A 37 3.98 1.93 -13.94
CA THR A 37 5.37 1.63 -14.27
C THR A 37 5.75 0.27 -13.71
N ASP A 38 6.79 -0.34 -14.29
CA ASP A 38 7.33 -1.62 -13.82
C ASP A 38 7.69 -1.58 -12.33
N ALA A 39 8.28 -0.46 -11.88
CA ALA A 39 8.59 -0.24 -10.47
C ALA A 39 7.33 -0.23 -9.57
N GLU A 40 6.25 0.46 -9.97
CA GLU A 40 5.00 0.50 -9.19
C GLU A 40 4.34 -0.88 -9.10
N LYS A 41 4.40 -1.67 -10.18
CA LYS A 41 3.92 -3.06 -10.22
C LYS A 41 4.76 -3.95 -9.30
N LEU A 42 6.08 -3.84 -9.36
CA LEU A 42 6.99 -4.59 -8.51
C LEU A 42 6.78 -4.28 -7.02
N GLN A 43 6.55 -3.01 -6.67
CA GLN A 43 6.25 -2.63 -5.29
C GLN A 43 4.89 -3.17 -4.82
N GLU A 44 3.87 -3.22 -5.68
CA GLU A 44 2.57 -3.83 -5.34
C GLU A 44 2.69 -5.33 -5.12
N GLU A 45 3.41 -6.03 -6.01
CA GLU A 45 3.69 -7.45 -5.85
C GLU A 45 4.46 -7.73 -4.56
N ALA A 46 5.48 -6.92 -4.26
CA ALA A 46 6.25 -7.05 -3.02
C ALA A 46 5.36 -6.84 -1.79
N ASN A 47 4.48 -5.84 -1.80
CA ASN A 47 3.52 -5.61 -0.72
C ASN A 47 2.55 -6.78 -0.56
N TYR A 48 2.00 -7.31 -1.66
CA TYR A 48 1.10 -8.45 -1.61
C TYR A 48 1.80 -9.70 -1.04
N ARG A 49 3.04 -9.98 -1.48
CA ARG A 49 3.84 -11.10 -0.97
C ARG A 49 4.16 -10.94 0.51
N ALA A 50 4.54 -9.74 0.94
CA ALA A 50 4.80 -9.44 2.34
C ALA A 50 3.54 -9.59 3.20
N LEU A 51 2.40 -9.07 2.75
CA LEU A 51 1.12 -9.18 3.45
C LEU A 51 0.69 -10.65 3.57
N TYR A 52 0.81 -11.42 2.48
CA TYR A 52 0.49 -12.85 2.49
C TYR A 52 1.40 -13.63 3.46
N ALA A 53 2.71 -13.35 3.46
CA ALA A 53 3.65 -13.96 4.39
C ALA A 53 3.30 -13.66 5.85
N ILE A 54 2.93 -12.41 6.17
CA ILE A 54 2.46 -12.01 7.50
C ILE A 54 1.18 -12.77 7.86
N MET A 55 0.22 -12.87 6.93
CA MET A 55 -1.03 -13.60 7.15
C MET A 55 -0.82 -15.08 7.45
N MET A 56 0.12 -15.72 6.75
CA MET A 56 0.43 -17.13 6.99
C MET A 56 1.23 -17.35 8.28
N ALA A 57 1.99 -16.36 8.74
CA ALA A 57 2.82 -16.48 9.94
C ALA A 57 2.05 -16.31 11.26
N VAL A 58 0.84 -15.73 11.24
CA VAL A 58 0.08 -15.40 12.46
C VAL A 58 -1.05 -16.39 12.75
N ASP A 59 -1.44 -16.50 14.03
CA ASP A 59 -2.56 -17.32 14.44
C ASP A 59 -3.90 -16.84 13.85
N LYS A 60 -4.87 -17.76 13.77
CA LYS A 60 -6.21 -17.52 13.19
C LYS A 60 -6.93 -16.28 13.76
N THR A 61 -6.71 -15.96 15.03
CA THR A 61 -7.30 -14.78 15.68
C THR A 61 -6.71 -13.48 15.16
N ARG A 62 -5.38 -13.41 15.03
CA ARG A 62 -4.66 -12.24 14.52
C ARG A 62 -4.81 -12.11 13.00
N HIS A 63 -4.86 -13.24 12.28
CA HIS A 63 -5.18 -13.30 10.86
C HIS A 63 -6.49 -12.54 10.54
N LYS A 64 -7.55 -12.74 11.33
CA LYS A 64 -8.83 -12.03 11.16
C LYS A 64 -8.74 -10.52 11.35
N MET A 65 -7.76 -10.02 12.11
CA MET A 65 -7.56 -8.60 12.30
C MET A 65 -6.83 -7.98 11.10
N ILE A 66 -5.86 -8.69 10.54
CA ILE A 66 -5.01 -8.20 9.45
C ILE A 66 -5.56 -8.46 8.05
N VAL A 67 -6.57 -9.32 7.90
CA VAL A 67 -7.19 -9.64 6.58
C VAL A 67 -7.82 -8.40 5.90
N HIS A 68 -8.17 -7.38 6.68
CA HIS A 68 -8.72 -6.12 6.18
C HIS A 68 -7.63 -5.06 5.87
N CYS A 69 -6.36 -5.35 6.18
CA CYS A 69 -5.26 -4.44 5.91
C CYS A 69 -4.91 -4.44 4.41
N LYS A 70 -4.71 -3.24 3.84
CA LYS A 70 -4.34 -3.07 2.43
C LYS A 70 -2.83 -3.14 2.21
N THR A 71 -2.05 -2.88 3.27
CA THR A 71 -0.59 -2.87 3.22
C THR A 71 -0.01 -3.84 4.24
N ALA A 72 1.15 -4.42 3.92
CA ALA A 72 1.92 -5.22 4.86
C ALA A 72 2.30 -4.42 6.12
N LYS A 73 2.49 -3.09 5.97
CA LYS A 73 2.77 -2.19 7.09
C LYS A 73 1.59 -2.02 8.03
N ASP A 74 0.38 -1.87 7.50
CA ASP A 74 -0.84 -1.81 8.34
C ASP A 74 -1.03 -3.12 9.08
N ALA A 75 -0.84 -4.26 8.41
CA ALA A 75 -0.88 -5.57 9.04
C ALA A 75 0.16 -5.69 10.16
N TRP A 76 1.40 -5.24 9.91
CA TRP A 76 2.45 -5.24 10.92
C TRP A 76 2.12 -4.35 12.12
N ARG A 77 1.57 -3.15 11.90
CA ARG A 77 1.14 -2.23 12.96
C ARG A 77 0.05 -2.80 13.86
N VAL A 78 -0.86 -3.60 13.31
CA VAL A 78 -1.91 -4.28 14.08
C VAL A 78 -1.34 -5.42 14.94
N LEU A 79 -0.18 -5.96 14.56
CA LEU A 79 0.48 -7.07 15.26
C LEU A 79 1.49 -6.62 16.33
N GLN A 80 1.96 -5.36 16.27
CA GLN A 80 2.79 -4.74 17.31
C GLN A 80 1.99 -4.46 18.57
#